data_AF-A0A2J6JFH3-F1
#
_entry.id   AF-A0A2J6JFH3-F1
#
_cell.length_a   1.000
_cell.length_b   1.000
_cell.length_c   1.000
_cell.angle_alpha   90.00
_cell.angle_beta   90.00
_cell.angle_gamma   90.00
#
_symmetry.space_group_name_H-M   'P 1'
#
loop_
_entity.id
_entity.type
_entity.pdbx_description
1 polymer ?
#
loop_
_entity_poly.entity_id
_entity_poly.type
_entity_poly.pdbx_seq_one_letter_code
_entity_poly.pdbx_strand_id
1 'polypeptide(L)'
;MFLRPGPLWARPFLLLYPRVHEEVTMIAVQRLIVFVFSMMFFVGLAPVQANDSTLSNDFAPRQGVIVGTAGKEVILDLGRESGIIPGDPVQVVRQGAAIVHPVSKETLGFQNEIIGSLQVTRVEEKFSYARSESTLNIEPGTPVHLYDGQQSYWCDSQNEYESDFAELRQSLSALRWEIGCPDTGLVFRGVDGRIEVRNAKTLLRSYPLNRPKNSRHIDTEKTKRDGIVTKKHWYGPIRKEAIHGVTVADLDGDGRLEGVALFSHHLEVGRLTKGEWQAVAEIGLGAALNAMAIDSADLDRDGKDELYITAAYPENLSSRVYVFESGMLKLREKGIRAYFKNVSVPGKGRQLLAQKIGGEGVDYLGGWHQVRVVDGEVDLGDPIVAASDGVPLRSATVSAKGEIIHLSHLDHLEILSSAGERLWLDEEQLGGSEIYFERNDPTQPLQSPDHTRYVYLPTRVERLADGTIVTIANSGNRQLRRARNMTSGLLRAFRWDGVVLRPLWKTVEEDGPVSDFEFADIDNDGTDELILAVQIKGGGFFGGSKGRLVVRELVQP
;
A
#
# COMPACT_ATOMS: atom_id res chain seq x y z
N MET A 1 20.40 -63.45 66.07
CA MET A 1 19.87 -64.40 67.06
C MET A 1 18.37 -64.12 67.19
N PHE A 2 17.54 -65.08 66.79
CA PHE A 2 16.08 -65.03 66.91
C PHE A 2 15.65 -64.92 68.39
N LEU A 3 14.49 -64.30 68.66
CA LEU A 3 13.30 -64.95 69.25
C LEU A 3 12.34 -63.91 69.90
N ARG A 4 11.05 -64.08 69.56
CA ARG A 4 9.80 -63.62 70.26
C ARG A 4 9.74 -64.20 71.71
N PRO A 5 8.71 -64.01 72.60
CA PRO A 5 7.29 -63.58 72.40
C PRO A 5 6.63 -62.75 73.56
N GLY A 6 5.31 -62.46 73.47
CA GLY A 6 4.45 -61.74 74.46
C GLY A 6 4.06 -62.58 75.71
N PRO A 7 2.84 -62.51 76.34
CA PRO A 7 1.69 -61.57 76.28
C PRO A 7 1.04 -61.27 77.70
N LEU A 8 -0.23 -60.78 77.73
CA LEU A 8 -1.25 -60.84 78.83
C LEU A 8 -1.21 -59.76 79.96
N TRP A 9 -2.27 -59.21 80.59
CA TRP A 9 -3.74 -59.08 80.47
C TRP A 9 -4.25 -58.08 81.57
N ALA A 10 -5.53 -57.67 81.47
CA ALA A 10 -6.48 -57.27 82.54
C ALA A 10 -6.81 -55.77 82.79
N ARG A 11 -8.13 -55.48 82.77
CA ARG A 11 -8.88 -54.23 83.11
C ARG A 11 -9.40 -54.30 84.57
N PRO A 12 -10.00 -53.23 85.19
CA PRO A 12 -11.43 -52.90 84.95
C PRO A 12 -11.87 -51.40 85.12
N PHE A 13 -13.02 -51.08 84.48
CA PHE A 13 -14.18 -50.22 84.84
C PHE A 13 -14.08 -48.78 85.43
N LEU A 14 -14.64 -47.79 84.69
CA LEU A 14 -15.90 -47.04 84.96
C LEU A 14 -16.25 -46.13 83.74
N LEU A 15 -17.25 -46.46 82.89
CA LEU A 15 -18.57 -45.78 82.71
C LEU A 15 -18.52 -44.23 82.79
N LEU A 16 -18.58 -43.48 81.68
CA LEU A 16 -19.81 -43.15 80.91
C LEU A 16 -19.53 -42.82 79.42
N TYR A 17 -20.37 -43.38 78.55
CA TYR A 17 -20.57 -43.16 77.09
C TYR A 17 -21.68 -42.07 76.88
N PRO A 18 -22.09 -41.67 75.64
CA PRO A 18 -21.32 -41.13 74.51
C PRO A 18 -22.11 -40.11 73.62
N ARG A 19 -21.46 -39.50 72.61
CA ARG A 19 -21.95 -39.34 71.20
C ARG A 19 -20.98 -38.39 70.45
N VAL A 20 -20.04 -38.87 69.61
CA VAL A 20 -20.17 -39.39 68.21
C VAL A 20 -20.50 -38.23 67.25
N HIS A 21 -19.71 -37.80 66.25
CA HIS A 21 -18.70 -38.40 65.32
C HIS A 21 -17.49 -37.42 65.12
N GLU A 22 -16.22 -37.87 65.06
CA GLU A 22 -15.32 -38.00 63.85
C GLU A 22 -15.19 -36.73 62.99
N GLU A 23 -14.06 -36.25 62.48
CA GLU A 23 -12.65 -36.67 62.40
C GLU A 23 -11.79 -35.43 62.04
N VAL A 24 -10.57 -35.38 62.56
CA VAL A 24 -9.28 -34.96 61.94
C VAL A 24 -9.35 -34.17 60.61
N THR A 25 -8.93 -32.89 60.57
CA THR A 25 -7.61 -32.38 60.11
C THR A 25 -7.62 -30.86 59.80
N MET A 26 -6.48 -30.24 60.13
CA MET A 26 -5.85 -29.04 59.55
C MET A 26 -6.41 -27.62 59.84
N ILE A 27 -5.54 -26.89 60.57
CA ILE A 27 -5.10 -25.50 60.36
C ILE A 27 -6.19 -24.43 60.34
N ALA A 28 -6.34 -23.72 61.46
CA ALA A 28 -6.83 -22.35 61.48
C ALA A 28 -6.40 -21.62 62.78
N VAL A 29 -5.73 -20.48 62.64
CA VAL A 29 -5.76 -19.42 63.65
C VAL A 29 -6.18 -18.16 62.91
N GLN A 30 -7.33 -17.63 63.30
CA GLN A 30 -8.04 -16.52 62.69
C GLN A 30 -8.40 -15.52 63.79
N ARG A 31 -8.06 -14.23 63.59
CA ARG A 31 -8.80 -13.01 63.99
C ARG A 31 -8.19 -11.85 63.19
N LEU A 32 -8.87 -10.85 62.65
CA LEU A 32 -10.27 -10.52 62.34
C LEU A 32 -10.13 -9.14 61.65
N ILE A 33 -10.32 -9.00 60.33
CA ILE A 33 -10.63 -7.70 59.72
C ILE A 33 -11.65 -7.91 58.60
N VAL A 34 -12.72 -7.12 58.69
CA VAL A 34 -13.86 -6.95 57.80
C VAL A 34 -13.44 -6.86 56.34
N PHE A 35 -13.96 -7.76 55.48
CA PHE A 35 -13.96 -7.57 54.03
C PHE A 35 -15.41 -7.49 53.56
N VAL A 36 -15.83 -6.27 53.23
CA VAL A 36 -17.04 -6.01 52.47
C VAL A 36 -16.88 -6.66 51.10
N PHE A 37 -17.83 -7.51 50.75
CA PHE A 37 -17.96 -8.17 49.45
C PHE A 37 -18.22 -7.09 48.38
N SER A 38 -17.16 -6.46 47.88
CA SER A 38 -17.19 -5.77 46.59
C SER A 38 -17.10 -6.85 45.51
N MET A 39 -18.26 -7.44 45.19
CA MET A 39 -18.43 -8.22 43.97
C MET A 39 -18.45 -7.21 42.81
N MET A 40 -17.29 -6.64 42.51
CA MET A 40 -17.04 -6.04 41.21
C MET A 40 -17.16 -7.16 40.20
N PHE A 41 -18.30 -7.22 39.52
CA PHE A 41 -18.35 -7.70 38.15
C PHE A 41 -17.39 -6.82 37.34
N PHE A 42 -16.10 -7.15 37.35
CA PHE A 42 -15.26 -6.89 36.20
C PHE A 42 -15.84 -7.77 35.10
N VAL A 43 -16.81 -7.23 34.35
CA VAL A 43 -16.98 -7.64 32.96
C VAL A 43 -15.66 -7.24 32.31
N GLY A 44 -14.72 -8.18 32.31
CA GLY A 44 -13.53 -8.05 31.50
C GLY A 44 -14.02 -7.90 30.07
N LEU A 45 -13.96 -6.69 29.53
CA LEU A 45 -13.93 -6.49 28.10
C LEU A 45 -12.67 -7.23 27.65
N ALA A 46 -12.87 -8.47 27.19
CA ALA A 46 -11.86 -9.14 26.39
C ALA A 46 -11.48 -8.14 25.29
N PRO A 47 -10.18 -7.94 25.00
CA PRO A 47 -9.80 -7.11 23.87
C PRO A 47 -10.36 -7.79 22.63
N VAL A 48 -11.45 -7.22 22.10
CA VAL A 48 -11.91 -7.56 20.76
C VAL A 48 -10.74 -7.27 19.85
N GLN A 49 -10.24 -8.31 19.17
CA GLN A 49 -9.25 -8.11 18.12
C GLN A 49 -9.93 -7.25 17.05
N ALA A 50 -9.47 -6.01 16.91
CA ALA A 50 -9.97 -5.13 15.87
C ALA A 50 -9.38 -5.61 14.54
N ASN A 51 -10.24 -6.22 13.73
CA ASN A 51 -10.18 -6.07 12.28
C ASN A 51 -10.98 -4.80 11.92
N ASP A 52 -10.76 -4.24 10.73
CA ASP A 52 -11.39 -2.98 10.29
C ASP A 52 -12.93 -3.01 10.39
N SER A 53 -13.51 -4.21 10.37
CA SER A 53 -14.95 -4.43 10.55
C SER A 53 -15.51 -4.01 11.91
N THR A 54 -14.71 -3.97 12.98
CA THR A 54 -15.18 -3.58 14.33
C THR A 54 -15.35 -2.08 14.49
N LEU A 55 -14.41 -1.29 13.99
CA LEU A 55 -14.46 0.17 14.01
C LEU A 55 -15.57 0.68 13.08
N SER A 56 -15.72 0.10 11.88
CA SER A 56 -16.83 0.43 10.98
C SER A 56 -18.21 0.09 11.58
N ASN A 57 -18.32 -1.02 12.32
CA ASN A 57 -19.58 -1.38 12.97
C ASN A 57 -19.92 -0.47 14.15
N ASP A 58 -18.91 -0.08 14.95
CA ASP A 58 -19.10 0.76 16.14
C ASP A 58 -19.52 2.20 15.78
N PHE A 59 -19.09 2.71 14.62
CA PHE A 59 -19.45 4.04 14.12
C PHE A 59 -20.45 3.99 12.96
N ALA A 60 -21.14 2.86 12.78
CA ALA A 60 -22.17 2.75 11.76
C ALA A 60 -23.32 3.74 12.05
N PRO A 61 -23.81 4.47 11.04
CA PRO A 61 -24.88 5.44 11.23
C PRO A 61 -26.15 4.75 11.73
N ARG A 62 -26.76 5.28 12.80
CA ARG A 62 -28.02 4.80 13.37
C ARG A 62 -28.99 5.97 13.50
N GLN A 63 -30.26 5.69 13.25
CA GLN A 63 -31.35 6.64 13.46
C GLN A 63 -32.25 6.15 14.59
N GLY A 64 -32.77 7.09 15.36
CA GLY A 64 -33.71 6.85 16.45
C GLY A 64 -34.63 8.04 16.65
N VAL A 65 -35.39 8.03 17.74
CA VAL A 65 -36.28 9.11 18.16
C VAL A 65 -36.17 9.37 19.66
N ILE A 66 -36.50 10.61 20.05
CA ILE A 66 -36.74 10.96 21.44
C ILE A 66 -38.06 10.31 21.87
N VAL A 67 -38.08 9.51 22.92
CA VAL A 67 -39.29 8.84 23.43
C VAL A 67 -39.88 9.51 24.66
N GLY A 68 -39.14 10.41 25.30
CA GLY A 68 -39.62 11.17 26.46
C GLY A 68 -38.54 11.96 27.16
N THR A 69 -38.88 12.58 28.29
CA THR A 69 -37.96 13.29 29.17
C THR A 69 -38.13 12.81 30.61
N ALA A 70 -37.02 12.72 31.34
CA ALA A 70 -36.98 12.37 32.76
C ALA A 70 -36.18 13.44 33.50
N GLY A 71 -36.89 14.45 34.05
CA GLY A 71 -36.26 15.59 34.69
C GLY A 71 -35.45 16.43 33.69
N LYS A 72 -34.12 16.45 33.84
CA LYS A 72 -33.19 17.18 32.95
C LYS A 72 -32.59 16.30 31.85
N GLU A 73 -32.99 15.03 31.77
CA GLU A 73 -32.49 14.08 30.78
C GLU A 73 -33.56 13.76 29.73
N VAL A 74 -33.09 13.49 28.52
CA VAL A 74 -33.87 13.09 27.34
C VAL A 74 -33.70 11.59 27.17
N ILE A 75 -34.81 10.89 26.88
CA ILE A 75 -34.80 9.45 26.66
C ILE A 75 -34.83 9.19 25.16
N LEU A 76 -33.91 8.37 24.66
CA LEU A 76 -33.78 7.96 23.26
C LEU A 76 -34.11 6.47 23.11
N ASP A 77 -34.73 6.06 22.01
CA ASP A 77 -34.95 4.63 21.67
C ASP A 77 -33.69 3.90 21.15
N LEU A 78 -32.53 4.53 21.31
CA LEU A 78 -31.22 3.93 21.05
C LEU A 78 -30.71 3.32 22.37
N GLY A 79 -30.76 1.99 22.48
CA GLY A 79 -30.20 1.22 23.59
C GLY A 79 -28.89 0.52 23.23
N ARG A 80 -28.38 -0.34 24.13
CA ARG A 80 -27.10 -1.07 23.94
C ARG A 80 -27.02 -1.83 22.60
N GLU A 81 -28.15 -2.34 22.10
CA GLU A 81 -28.22 -3.03 20.80
C GLU A 81 -27.93 -2.11 19.59
N SER A 82 -28.11 -0.78 19.75
CA SER A 82 -27.74 0.18 18.72
C SER A 82 -26.23 0.45 18.65
N GLY A 83 -25.46 -0.05 19.63
CA GLY A 83 -24.03 0.22 19.75
C GLY A 83 -23.71 1.51 20.51
N ILE A 84 -24.71 2.28 20.94
CA ILE A 84 -24.53 3.55 21.68
C ILE A 84 -23.90 3.33 23.06
N ILE A 85 -23.02 4.24 23.48
CA ILE A 85 -22.34 4.22 24.78
C ILE A 85 -22.47 5.57 25.52
N PRO A 86 -22.30 5.60 26.85
CA PRO A 86 -22.16 6.85 27.58
C PRO A 86 -21.01 7.69 27.00
N GLY A 87 -21.27 8.97 26.74
CA GLY A 87 -20.30 9.86 26.11
C GLY A 87 -20.45 10.02 24.58
N ASP A 88 -21.34 9.27 23.93
CA ASP A 88 -21.64 9.53 22.52
C ASP A 88 -22.42 10.84 22.32
N PRO A 89 -22.05 11.65 21.30
CA PRO A 89 -22.87 12.76 20.84
C PRO A 89 -23.95 12.25 19.87
N VAL A 90 -25.18 12.67 20.11
CA VAL A 90 -26.36 12.34 19.29
C VAL A 90 -26.94 13.62 18.72
N GLN A 91 -27.08 13.71 17.41
CA GLN A 91 -27.65 14.89 16.76
C GLN A 91 -29.17 14.86 16.82
N VAL A 92 -29.77 15.99 17.21
CA VAL A 92 -31.22 16.18 17.17
C VAL A 92 -31.58 16.80 15.83
N VAL A 93 -32.50 16.16 15.12
CA VAL A 93 -32.86 16.52 13.76
C VAL A 93 -34.29 17.03 13.73
N ARG A 94 -34.49 18.21 13.15
CA ARG A 94 -35.80 18.73 12.79
C ARG A 94 -36.10 18.34 11.34
N GLN A 95 -37.16 17.58 11.15
CA GLN A 95 -37.65 17.21 9.83
C GLN A 95 -38.37 18.42 9.20
N GLY A 96 -37.77 18.98 8.15
CA GLY A 96 -38.33 20.09 7.37
C GLY A 96 -39.24 19.62 6.24
N ALA A 97 -39.41 20.45 5.22
CA ALA A 97 -40.31 20.16 4.09
C ALA A 97 -39.88 18.90 3.32
N ALA A 98 -40.87 18.14 2.84
CA ALA A 98 -40.64 17.01 1.95
C ALA A 98 -40.06 17.48 0.61
N ILE A 99 -38.97 16.85 0.18
CA ILE A 99 -38.39 17.03 -1.16
C ILE A 99 -39.10 16.03 -2.07
N VAL A 100 -39.88 16.54 -3.02
CA VAL A 100 -40.69 15.73 -3.92
C VAL A 100 -40.13 15.83 -5.33
N HIS A 101 -39.89 14.68 -5.96
CA HIS A 101 -39.44 14.63 -7.34
C HIS A 101 -40.49 15.28 -8.26
N PRO A 102 -40.13 16.26 -9.09
CA PRO A 102 -41.11 17.08 -9.81
C PRO A 102 -41.97 16.28 -10.79
N VAL A 103 -41.40 15.23 -11.40
CA VAL A 103 -42.04 14.36 -12.39
C VAL A 103 -42.74 13.15 -11.77
N SER A 104 -42.03 12.26 -11.04
CA SER A 104 -42.62 11.07 -10.42
C SER A 104 -43.56 11.36 -9.25
N LYS A 105 -43.54 12.58 -8.69
CA LYS A 105 -44.25 12.96 -7.46
C LYS A 105 -43.86 12.13 -6.23
N GLU A 106 -42.78 11.37 -6.32
CA GLU A 106 -42.26 10.57 -5.22
C GLU A 106 -41.51 11.46 -4.23
N THR A 107 -41.73 11.24 -2.93
CA THR A 107 -40.96 11.90 -1.88
C THR A 107 -39.55 11.32 -1.84
N LEU A 108 -38.57 12.11 -2.26
CA LEU A 108 -37.15 11.76 -2.28
C LEU A 108 -36.51 11.85 -0.89
N GLY A 109 -37.13 12.60 0.03
CA GLY A 109 -36.65 12.77 1.40
C GLY A 109 -37.26 13.99 2.07
N PHE A 110 -36.70 14.39 3.21
CA PHE A 110 -37.09 15.60 3.93
C PHE A 110 -35.88 16.49 4.12
N GLN A 111 -36.09 17.80 4.11
CA GLN A 111 -35.04 18.75 4.43
C GLN A 111 -34.74 18.68 5.93
N ASN A 112 -33.80 17.84 6.31
CA ASN A 112 -33.40 17.65 7.71
C ASN A 112 -32.43 18.76 8.16
N GLU A 113 -32.74 19.41 9.27
CA GLU A 113 -31.88 20.41 9.91
C GLU A 113 -31.40 19.90 11.27
N ILE A 114 -30.09 19.95 11.52
CA ILE A 114 -29.53 19.62 12.84
C ILE A 114 -29.78 20.81 13.77
N ILE A 115 -30.61 20.62 14.79
CA ILE A 115 -31.02 21.70 15.71
C ILE A 115 -30.29 21.65 17.05
N GLY A 116 -29.51 20.60 17.31
CA GLY A 116 -28.72 20.47 18.53
C GLY A 116 -28.00 19.13 18.65
N SER A 117 -27.26 18.97 19.74
CA SER A 117 -26.58 17.72 20.10
C SER A 117 -26.91 17.34 21.54
N LEU A 118 -27.12 16.04 21.79
CA LEU A 118 -27.33 15.44 23.10
C LEU A 118 -26.14 14.57 23.46
N GLN A 119 -25.69 14.69 24.70
CA GLN A 119 -24.61 13.90 25.26
C GLN A 119 -25.18 12.72 26.04
N VAL A 120 -24.94 11.48 25.59
CA VAL A 120 -25.45 10.28 26.27
C VAL A 120 -24.83 10.14 27.66
N THR A 121 -25.67 9.98 28.69
CA THR A 121 -25.26 9.87 30.10
C THR A 121 -25.36 8.44 30.63
N ARG A 122 -26.38 7.68 30.20
CA ARG A 122 -26.61 6.30 30.62
C ARG A 122 -27.28 5.50 29.51
N VAL A 123 -26.93 4.22 29.38
CA VAL A 123 -27.46 3.32 28.35
C VAL A 123 -28.08 2.07 28.99
N GLU A 124 -29.35 1.82 28.68
CA GLU A 124 -30.08 0.59 28.98
C GLU A 124 -30.11 -0.32 27.75
N GLU A 125 -30.71 -1.50 27.87
CA GLU A 125 -30.75 -2.48 26.77
C GLU A 125 -31.44 -1.93 25.51
N LYS A 126 -32.59 -1.25 25.68
CA LYS A 126 -33.44 -0.78 24.58
C LYS A 126 -33.59 0.74 24.45
N PHE A 127 -32.98 1.49 25.36
CA PHE A 127 -33.07 2.95 25.37
C PHE A 127 -31.88 3.56 26.09
N SER A 128 -31.69 4.87 25.97
CA SER A 128 -30.63 5.61 26.67
C SER A 128 -31.15 6.94 27.20
N TYR A 129 -30.41 7.50 28.16
CA TYR A 129 -30.58 8.84 28.69
C TYR A 129 -29.46 9.73 28.16
N ALA A 130 -29.81 10.94 27.76
CA ALA A 130 -28.88 11.93 27.27
C ALA A 130 -29.21 13.33 27.82
N ARG A 131 -28.24 14.24 27.79
CA ARG A 131 -28.39 15.62 28.25
C ARG A 131 -27.97 16.59 27.15
N SER A 132 -28.73 17.67 26.98
CA SER A 132 -28.32 18.79 26.14
C SER A 132 -27.49 19.80 26.93
N GLU A 133 -26.48 20.39 26.30
CA GLU A 133 -25.75 21.55 26.84
C GLU A 133 -26.49 22.88 26.61
N SER A 134 -27.38 22.91 25.61
CA SER A 134 -28.22 24.06 25.27
C SER A 134 -29.71 23.76 25.42
N THR A 135 -30.54 24.79 25.59
CA THR A 135 -32.00 24.60 25.61
C THR A 135 -32.47 24.22 24.21
N LEU A 136 -32.89 22.97 24.03
CA LEU A 136 -33.47 22.46 22.79
C LEU A 136 -34.98 22.35 22.93
N ASN A 137 -35.72 22.81 21.93
CA ASN A 137 -37.16 22.58 21.84
C ASN A 137 -37.39 21.20 21.21
N ILE A 138 -37.65 20.20 22.05
CA ILE A 138 -37.76 18.79 21.68
C ILE A 138 -39.07 18.20 22.20
N GLU A 139 -39.68 17.34 21.39
CA GLU A 139 -40.91 16.62 21.73
C GLU A 139 -40.72 15.12 21.49
N PRO A 140 -41.46 14.23 22.18
CA PRO A 140 -41.47 12.81 21.84
C PRO A 140 -41.80 12.59 20.35
N GLY A 141 -41.02 11.74 19.68
CA GLY A 141 -41.05 11.53 18.23
C GLY A 141 -40.04 12.36 17.44
N THR A 142 -39.32 13.30 18.07
CA THR A 142 -38.27 14.06 17.39
C THR A 142 -37.14 13.12 16.93
N PRO A 143 -36.76 13.13 15.63
CA PRO A 143 -35.69 12.28 15.12
C PRO A 143 -34.33 12.62 15.70
N VAL A 144 -33.52 11.58 15.90
CA VAL A 144 -32.11 11.70 16.32
C VAL A 144 -31.21 10.82 15.49
N HIS A 145 -30.00 11.31 15.23
CA HIS A 145 -28.99 10.66 14.40
C HIS A 145 -27.73 10.39 15.23
N LEU A 146 -27.25 9.16 15.22
CA LEU A 146 -25.99 8.72 15.83
C LEU A 146 -25.01 8.40 14.70
N TYR A 147 -23.87 9.10 14.67
CA TYR A 147 -22.78 8.96 13.68
C TYR A 147 -23.16 9.24 12.20
N ASP A 148 -24.40 9.62 11.91
CA ASP A 148 -24.84 10.01 10.56
C ASP A 148 -24.63 11.52 10.35
N GLY A 149 -23.68 11.89 9.50
CA GLY A 149 -23.33 13.29 9.23
C GLY A 149 -22.64 14.01 10.39
N GLN A 150 -22.18 13.26 11.40
CA GLN A 150 -21.60 13.80 12.64
C GLN A 150 -20.22 14.44 12.38
N GLN A 151 -20.08 15.72 12.75
CA GLN A 151 -18.79 16.41 12.69
C GLN A 151 -17.80 15.73 13.63
N SER A 152 -16.67 15.33 13.07
CA SER A 152 -15.63 14.54 13.70
C SER A 152 -14.25 15.06 13.28
N TYR A 153 -13.29 14.95 14.18
CA TYR A 153 -11.98 15.57 14.02
C TYR A 153 -10.87 14.54 14.06
N TRP A 154 -9.83 14.80 13.27
CA TRP A 154 -8.57 14.11 13.37
C TRP A 154 -7.51 14.98 14.02
N CYS A 155 -7.04 14.49 15.16
CA CYS A 155 -6.02 15.14 15.96
C CYS A 155 -4.71 14.37 15.82
N ASP A 156 -3.88 14.79 14.87
CA ASP A 156 -2.52 14.31 14.68
C ASP A 156 -1.60 15.50 14.41
N SER A 157 -1.11 16.12 15.48
CA SER A 157 -0.25 17.30 15.37
C SER A 157 1.15 16.99 14.84
N GLN A 158 1.51 15.71 14.68
CA GLN A 158 2.84 15.25 14.27
C GLN A 158 2.80 14.42 12.97
N ASN A 159 1.62 14.23 12.37
CA ASN A 159 1.37 13.37 11.20
C ASN A 159 1.89 11.92 11.38
N GLU A 160 1.91 11.40 12.61
CA GLU A 160 2.45 10.07 12.92
C GLU A 160 1.52 8.93 12.46
N TYR A 161 0.24 9.21 12.26
CA TYR A 161 -0.81 8.22 11.97
C TYR A 161 -1.63 8.55 10.71
N GLU A 162 -1.15 9.45 9.84
CA GLU A 162 -1.90 9.94 8.66
C GLU A 162 -2.35 8.84 7.70
N SER A 163 -1.53 7.79 7.49
CA SER A 163 -1.90 6.66 6.64
C SER A 163 -3.00 5.78 7.27
N ASP A 164 -2.93 5.55 8.58
CA ASP A 164 -3.98 4.84 9.33
C ASP A 164 -5.31 5.66 9.27
N PHE A 165 -5.20 6.98 9.21
CA PHE A 165 -6.33 7.91 9.10
C PHE A 165 -6.96 7.99 7.71
N ALA A 166 -6.17 7.90 6.63
CA ALA A 166 -6.69 7.89 5.27
C ALA A 166 -7.66 6.72 5.04
N GLU A 167 -7.30 5.53 5.52
CA GLU A 167 -8.14 4.33 5.50
C GLU A 167 -9.38 4.47 6.40
N LEU A 168 -9.20 5.00 7.61
CA LEU A 168 -10.30 5.22 8.55
C LEU A 168 -11.37 6.18 7.99
N ARG A 169 -10.96 7.30 7.37
CA ARG A 169 -11.90 8.24 6.73
C ARG A 169 -12.73 7.60 5.62
N GLN A 170 -12.12 6.70 4.86
CA GLN A 170 -12.81 5.98 3.80
C GLN A 170 -13.82 4.98 4.36
N SER A 171 -13.47 4.28 5.43
CA SER A 171 -14.36 3.32 6.10
C SER A 171 -15.51 3.98 6.88
N LEU A 172 -15.28 5.17 7.45
CA LEU A 172 -16.24 5.94 8.24
C LEU A 172 -16.75 7.16 7.45
N SER A 173 -17.22 6.91 6.22
CA SER A 173 -17.69 7.95 5.30
C SER A 173 -19.00 8.64 5.74
N ALA A 174 -19.73 8.06 6.70
CA ALA A 174 -20.91 8.69 7.31
C ALA A 174 -20.53 9.87 8.24
N LEU A 175 -19.29 9.92 8.74
CA LEU A 175 -18.79 11.04 9.55
C LEU A 175 -18.30 12.18 8.66
N ARG A 176 -18.46 13.42 9.15
CA ARG A 176 -17.92 14.62 8.50
C ARG A 176 -16.59 15.01 9.11
N TRP A 177 -15.51 14.69 8.41
CA TRP A 177 -14.15 14.83 8.89
C TRP A 177 -13.57 16.25 8.72
N GLU A 178 -12.93 16.74 9.77
CA GLU A 178 -12.08 17.94 9.77
C GLU A 178 -10.74 17.65 10.46
N ILE A 179 -9.71 18.42 10.13
CA ILE A 179 -8.39 18.31 10.78
C ILE A 179 -8.37 19.28 11.97
N GLY A 180 -8.07 18.77 13.16
CA GLY A 180 -7.98 19.58 14.37
C GLY A 180 -8.07 18.79 15.66
N CYS A 181 -7.71 19.45 16.77
CA CYS A 181 -7.78 18.89 18.12
C CYS A 181 -8.72 19.72 19.02
N PRO A 182 -10.02 19.91 18.66
CA PRO A 182 -10.92 20.68 19.50
C PRO A 182 -11.26 19.93 20.79
N ASP A 183 -11.68 20.68 21.82
CA ASP A 183 -12.20 20.12 23.08
C ASP A 183 -13.69 19.71 22.99
N THR A 184 -14.26 19.69 21.79
CA THR A 184 -15.68 19.37 21.53
C THR A 184 -15.83 18.42 20.33
N GLY A 185 -16.92 17.65 20.31
CA GLY A 185 -17.20 16.70 19.23
C GLY A 185 -16.41 15.40 19.36
N LEU A 186 -16.50 14.54 18.33
CA LEU A 186 -15.75 13.28 18.28
C LEU A 186 -14.34 13.54 17.74
N VAL A 187 -13.32 13.29 18.56
CA VAL A 187 -11.91 13.46 18.19
C VAL A 187 -11.26 12.08 18.12
N PHE A 188 -10.77 11.75 16.94
CA PHE A 188 -9.97 10.56 16.66
C PHE A 188 -8.50 10.96 16.71
N ARG A 189 -7.69 10.19 17.45
CA ARG A 189 -6.24 10.41 17.53
C ARG A 189 -5.48 9.10 17.64
N GLY A 190 -4.32 9.02 16.99
CA GLY A 190 -3.38 7.94 17.18
C GLY A 190 -2.57 8.13 18.46
N VAL A 191 -2.57 7.13 19.35
CA VAL A 191 -1.75 7.12 20.58
C VAL A 191 -1.25 5.70 20.82
N ASP A 192 0.07 5.53 20.94
CA ASP A 192 0.73 4.26 21.30
C ASP A 192 0.26 3.04 20.50
N GLY A 193 0.14 3.20 19.16
CA GLY A 193 -0.32 2.13 18.28
C GLY A 193 -1.81 1.78 18.45
N ARG A 194 -2.61 2.76 18.88
CA ARG A 194 -4.07 2.65 19.00
C ARG A 194 -4.73 3.89 18.41
N ILE A 195 -5.96 3.75 17.95
CA ILE A 195 -6.85 4.87 17.69
C ILE A 195 -7.69 5.08 18.94
N GLU A 196 -7.50 6.21 19.61
CA GLU A 196 -8.41 6.68 20.65
C GLU A 196 -9.48 7.57 20.02
N VAL A 197 -10.74 7.26 20.34
CA VAL A 197 -11.89 8.12 20.02
C VAL A 197 -12.37 8.77 21.30
N ARG A 198 -12.39 10.09 21.30
CA ARG A 198 -12.65 10.92 22.48
C ARG A 198 -13.78 11.89 22.21
N ASN A 199 -14.41 12.31 23.29
CA ASN A 199 -15.30 13.46 23.29
C ASN A 199 -14.90 14.35 24.47
N ALA A 200 -14.46 15.57 24.16
CA ALA A 200 -13.71 16.41 25.08
C ALA A 200 -12.55 15.63 25.73
N LYS A 201 -12.47 15.60 27.06
CA LYS A 201 -11.42 14.87 27.80
C LYS A 201 -11.76 13.38 28.03
N THR A 202 -12.94 12.94 27.65
CA THR A 202 -13.44 11.57 27.92
C THR A 202 -13.01 10.64 26.80
N LEU A 203 -12.36 9.53 27.15
CA LEU A 203 -12.08 8.43 26.23
C LEU A 203 -13.36 7.60 26.05
N LEU A 204 -13.88 7.56 24.82
CA LEU A 204 -15.07 6.78 24.49
C LEU A 204 -14.67 5.35 24.10
N ARG A 205 -13.74 5.24 23.15
CA ARG A 205 -13.29 3.96 22.59
C ARG A 205 -11.81 3.99 22.28
N SER A 206 -11.18 2.82 22.27
CA SER A 206 -9.78 2.69 21.92
C SER A 206 -9.55 1.39 21.15
N TYR A 207 -9.11 1.51 19.91
CA TYR A 207 -8.91 0.40 18.99
C TYR A 207 -7.42 0.15 18.82
N PRO A 208 -6.92 -1.10 18.94
CA PRO A 208 -5.56 -1.39 18.53
C PRO A 208 -5.42 -1.14 17.02
N LEU A 209 -4.39 -0.39 16.62
CA LEU A 209 -3.97 -0.40 15.24
C LEU A 209 -3.34 -1.76 14.99
N ASN A 210 -3.73 -2.42 13.90
CA ASN A 210 -3.26 -3.75 13.57
C ASN A 210 -1.82 -3.67 13.00
N ARG A 211 -0.87 -3.27 13.85
CA ARG A 211 0.56 -3.29 13.56
C ARG A 211 1.10 -4.69 13.95
N PRO A 212 1.89 -5.36 13.09
CA PRO A 212 2.47 -6.66 13.45
C PRO A 212 3.21 -6.53 14.79
N LYS A 213 2.90 -7.44 15.74
CA LYS A 213 3.40 -7.43 17.11
C LYS A 213 4.93 -7.50 17.15
N ASN A 214 5.59 -6.34 17.19
CA ASN A 214 6.94 -6.13 17.72
C ASN A 214 7.22 -4.65 18.05
N SER A 215 6.21 -3.89 18.48
CA SER A 215 6.37 -2.49 18.89
C SER A 215 5.97 -2.27 20.35
N ARG A 216 6.83 -2.62 21.30
CA ARG A 216 6.82 -1.98 22.62
C ARG A 216 8.25 -1.64 23.03
N HIS A 217 8.41 -0.35 23.37
CA HIS A 217 9.60 0.34 23.87
C HIS A 217 10.87 0.12 23.05
N ILE A 218 11.09 1.02 22.10
CA ILE A 218 12.42 1.28 21.58
C ILE A 218 12.65 2.78 21.67
N ASP A 219 13.59 3.12 22.54
CA ASP A 219 14.22 4.43 22.69
C ASP A 219 14.53 5.09 21.35
N THR A 220 14.43 6.41 21.37
CA THR A 220 14.57 7.42 20.31
C THR A 220 15.90 7.44 19.54
N GLU A 221 16.72 6.39 19.61
CA GLU A 221 17.92 6.22 18.76
C GLU A 221 17.70 5.29 17.56
N LYS A 222 16.58 4.55 17.48
CA LYS A 222 16.36 3.51 16.46
C LYS A 222 15.44 3.91 15.29
N THR A 223 15.07 5.18 15.15
CA THR A 223 14.32 5.74 14.00
C THR A 223 15.15 5.82 12.70
N LYS A 224 16.26 5.10 12.62
CA LYS A 224 17.20 5.12 11.49
C LYS A 224 17.11 3.92 10.55
N ARG A 225 16.22 2.94 10.77
CA ARG A 225 16.33 1.64 10.09
C ARG A 225 15.18 1.13 9.22
N ASP A 226 13.96 1.67 9.30
CA ASP A 226 12.82 1.08 8.55
C ASP A 226 12.22 2.00 7.46
N GLY A 227 12.94 3.05 7.10
CA GLY A 227 12.74 3.80 5.87
C GLY A 227 14.07 4.39 5.48
N ILE A 228 14.40 4.39 4.18
CA ILE A 228 15.52 5.18 3.72
C ILE A 228 15.15 6.64 4.00
N VAL A 229 15.80 7.23 5.00
CA VAL A 229 15.73 8.67 5.24
C VAL A 229 16.54 9.31 4.12
N THR A 230 15.86 9.69 3.05
CA THR A 230 16.44 10.47 1.96
C THR A 230 16.82 11.85 2.52
N LYS A 231 18.12 12.09 2.71
CA LYS A 231 18.63 13.37 3.27
C LYS A 231 18.47 14.52 2.29
N LYS A 232 18.71 14.23 1.00
CA LYS A 232 18.65 15.16 -0.11
C LYS A 232 17.70 14.59 -1.17
N HIS A 233 16.88 15.47 -1.71
CA HIS A 233 15.97 15.15 -2.80
C HIS A 233 16.16 16.20 -3.87
N TRP A 234 16.23 15.75 -5.12
CA TRP A 234 16.16 16.65 -6.25
C TRP A 234 14.91 16.31 -7.07
N TYR A 235 14.11 17.35 -7.33
CA TYR A 235 12.96 17.26 -8.21
C TYR A 235 13.34 17.92 -9.53
N GLY A 236 13.34 17.13 -10.60
CA GLY A 236 13.61 17.65 -11.93
C GLY A 236 12.52 18.59 -12.44
N PRO A 237 12.81 19.37 -13.49
CA PRO A 237 11.82 20.26 -14.08
C PRO A 237 10.63 19.45 -14.61
N ILE A 238 9.42 19.97 -14.42
CA ILE A 238 8.21 19.36 -14.97
C ILE A 238 8.25 19.44 -16.50
N ARG A 239 8.18 18.28 -17.14
CA ARG A 239 8.05 18.11 -18.59
C ARG A 239 6.58 18.09 -18.99
N LYS A 240 6.31 18.53 -20.21
CA LYS A 240 4.94 18.60 -20.74
C LYS A 240 4.36 17.22 -21.10
N GLU A 241 5.23 16.22 -21.16
CA GLU A 241 4.91 14.84 -21.53
C GLU A 241 5.34 13.89 -20.42
N ALA A 242 4.71 12.71 -20.37
CA ALA A 242 5.05 11.66 -19.42
C ALA A 242 6.40 11.02 -19.77
N ILE A 243 7.22 10.81 -18.75
CA ILE A 243 8.45 10.03 -18.88
C ILE A 243 8.06 8.55 -18.81
N HIS A 244 8.44 7.78 -19.81
CA HIS A 244 8.19 6.35 -19.93
C HIS A 244 9.31 5.49 -19.36
N GLY A 245 10.55 5.97 -19.40
CA GLY A 245 11.72 5.23 -18.93
C GLY A 245 12.86 6.15 -18.52
N VAL A 246 13.78 5.61 -17.73
CA VAL A 246 15.01 6.30 -17.33
C VAL A 246 16.19 5.34 -17.45
N THR A 247 17.34 5.83 -17.92
CA THR A 247 18.62 5.14 -17.80
C THR A 247 19.74 6.14 -17.48
N VAL A 248 20.82 5.72 -16.82
CA VAL A 248 22.00 6.52 -16.49
C VAL A 248 23.25 5.77 -16.95
N ALA A 249 24.09 6.42 -17.76
CA ALA A 249 25.13 5.75 -18.55
C ALA A 249 26.25 6.69 -18.99
N ASP A 250 27.47 6.18 -19.22
CA ASP A 250 28.56 6.93 -19.87
C ASP A 250 28.38 6.84 -21.39
N LEU A 251 27.71 7.83 -21.99
CA LEU A 251 27.35 7.80 -23.41
C LEU A 251 28.46 8.32 -24.30
N ASP A 252 29.27 9.27 -23.81
CA ASP A 252 30.32 9.90 -24.61
C ASP A 252 31.72 9.34 -24.38
N GLY A 253 31.89 8.48 -23.38
CA GLY A 253 33.12 7.79 -23.02
C GLY A 253 34.08 8.66 -22.20
N ASP A 254 33.58 9.74 -21.58
CA ASP A 254 34.39 10.64 -20.75
C ASP A 254 34.56 10.15 -19.30
N GLY A 255 33.92 9.03 -18.95
CA GLY A 255 33.93 8.43 -17.62
C GLY A 255 32.91 9.05 -16.67
N ARG A 256 32.11 10.01 -17.12
CA ARG A 256 31.01 10.60 -16.37
C ARG A 256 29.68 10.07 -16.91
N LEU A 257 28.70 9.95 -16.02
CA LEU A 257 27.40 9.44 -16.37
C LEU A 257 26.45 10.56 -16.81
N GLU A 258 25.74 10.32 -17.90
CA GLU A 258 24.57 11.07 -18.37
C GLU A 258 23.28 10.38 -17.93
N GLY A 259 22.32 11.16 -17.46
CA GLY A 259 20.94 10.71 -17.32
C GLY A 259 20.18 10.82 -18.63
N VAL A 260 19.31 9.85 -18.90
CA VAL A 260 18.44 9.80 -20.07
C VAL A 260 16.99 9.66 -19.63
N ALA A 261 16.14 10.59 -20.05
CA ALA A 261 14.69 10.50 -19.89
C ALA A 261 14.05 10.12 -21.22
N LEU A 262 13.37 8.98 -21.26
CA LEU A 262 12.62 8.51 -22.42
C LEU A 262 11.15 8.98 -22.34
N PHE A 263 10.63 9.52 -23.42
CA PHE A 263 9.21 9.86 -23.60
C PHE A 263 8.61 8.98 -24.72
N SER A 264 7.32 9.16 -25.04
CA SER A 264 6.67 8.36 -26.08
C SER A 264 7.29 8.57 -27.47
N HIS A 265 7.71 9.80 -27.80
CA HIS A 265 8.14 10.16 -29.16
C HIS A 265 9.50 10.85 -29.25
N HIS A 266 10.19 11.04 -28.13
CA HIS A 266 11.54 11.61 -28.07
C HIS A 266 12.27 11.09 -26.83
N LEU A 267 13.57 11.38 -26.75
CA LEU A 267 14.34 11.22 -25.52
C LEU A 267 15.22 12.44 -25.29
N GLU A 268 15.47 12.73 -24.02
CA GLU A 268 16.34 13.81 -23.55
C GLU A 268 17.53 13.22 -22.81
N VAL A 269 18.73 13.73 -23.07
CA VAL A 269 19.98 13.39 -22.37
C VAL A 269 20.43 14.62 -21.60
N GLY A 270 20.87 14.45 -20.36
CA GLY A 270 21.42 15.53 -19.57
C GLY A 270 22.35 15.07 -18.45
N ARG A 271 23.12 16.02 -17.91
CA ARG A 271 23.98 15.81 -16.75
C ARG A 271 23.36 16.51 -15.55
N LEU A 272 23.21 15.81 -14.43
CA LEU A 272 22.85 16.44 -13.17
C LEU A 272 24.13 16.96 -12.53
N THR A 273 24.27 18.26 -12.33
CA THR A 273 25.46 18.85 -11.72
C THR A 273 25.04 19.93 -10.74
N LYS A 274 25.48 19.82 -9.48
CA LYS A 274 25.13 20.76 -8.40
C LYS A 274 23.61 21.00 -8.24
N GLY A 275 22.81 19.96 -8.48
CA GLY A 275 21.35 20.04 -8.41
C GLY A 275 20.68 20.73 -9.60
N GLU A 276 21.39 20.90 -10.72
CA GLU A 276 20.83 21.44 -11.96
C GLU A 276 20.95 20.42 -13.09
N TRP A 277 19.86 20.24 -13.84
CA TRP A 277 19.83 19.40 -15.05
C TRP A 277 20.33 20.19 -16.24
N GLN A 278 21.50 19.83 -16.75
CA GLN A 278 22.10 20.44 -17.93
C GLN A 278 21.81 19.56 -19.15
N ALA A 279 21.04 20.08 -20.10
CA ALA A 279 20.72 19.36 -21.33
C ALA A 279 21.99 19.13 -22.17
N VAL A 280 22.18 17.89 -22.61
CA VAL A 280 23.29 17.46 -23.47
C VAL A 280 22.79 17.22 -24.89
N ALA A 281 21.71 16.47 -25.06
CA ALA A 281 21.13 16.17 -26.36
C ALA A 281 19.63 15.86 -26.26
N GLU A 282 18.93 15.97 -27.38
CA GLU A 282 17.54 15.56 -27.53
C GLU A 282 17.36 15.00 -28.94
N ILE A 283 16.55 13.94 -29.07
CA ILE A 283 16.22 13.38 -30.39
C ILE A 283 14.77 12.91 -30.46
N GLY A 284 14.10 13.26 -31.55
CA GLY A 284 12.79 12.71 -31.90
C GLY A 284 12.91 11.27 -32.43
N LEU A 285 12.07 10.38 -31.91
CA LEU A 285 11.95 8.98 -32.32
C LEU A 285 10.93 8.79 -33.46
N GLY A 286 10.13 9.82 -33.73
CA GLY A 286 9.11 9.87 -34.76
C GLY A 286 7.69 9.69 -34.20
N ALA A 287 6.75 10.51 -34.66
CA ALA A 287 5.41 10.65 -34.07
C ALA A 287 4.55 9.37 -34.07
N ALA A 288 4.83 8.41 -34.95
CA ALA A 288 4.08 7.16 -35.03
C ALA A 288 4.67 6.03 -34.16
N LEU A 289 5.90 6.19 -33.67
CA LEU A 289 6.54 5.20 -32.80
C LEU A 289 6.21 5.54 -31.34
N ASN A 290 5.70 4.58 -30.58
CA ASN A 290 5.58 4.70 -29.13
C ASN A 290 6.78 4.01 -28.46
N ALA A 291 7.71 4.78 -27.91
CA ALA A 291 8.81 4.25 -27.10
C ALA A 291 8.33 4.00 -25.66
N MET A 292 8.70 2.86 -25.08
CA MET A 292 8.07 2.35 -23.86
C MET A 292 9.03 2.06 -22.71
N ALA A 293 10.28 1.67 -23.00
CA ALA A 293 11.32 1.45 -22.00
C ALA A 293 12.71 1.63 -22.61
N ILE A 294 13.69 1.90 -21.76
CA ILE A 294 15.09 2.12 -22.14
C ILE A 294 16.03 1.46 -21.12
N ASP A 295 17.13 0.93 -21.62
CA ASP A 295 18.29 0.48 -20.86
C ASP A 295 19.56 0.82 -21.66
N SER A 296 20.71 0.93 -20.98
CA SER A 296 22.01 1.12 -21.62
C SER A 296 22.94 -0.09 -21.47
N ALA A 297 23.88 -0.25 -22.39
CA ALA A 297 25.02 -1.15 -22.25
C ALA A 297 26.11 -0.85 -23.30
N ASP A 298 27.38 -0.94 -22.91
CA ASP A 298 28.53 -1.05 -23.82
C ASP A 298 28.69 -2.51 -24.30
N LEU A 299 28.02 -2.88 -25.39
CA LEU A 299 28.08 -4.25 -25.93
C LEU A 299 29.22 -4.45 -26.94
N ASP A 300 29.66 -3.40 -27.63
CA ASP A 300 30.77 -3.47 -28.59
C ASP A 300 32.14 -3.21 -27.95
N ARG A 301 32.17 -2.82 -26.67
CA ARG A 301 33.35 -2.60 -25.82
C ARG A 301 34.21 -1.44 -26.29
N ASP A 302 33.59 -0.42 -26.87
CA ASP A 302 34.28 0.81 -27.26
C ASP A 302 34.46 1.80 -26.10
N GLY A 303 33.90 1.49 -24.92
CA GLY A 303 33.92 2.32 -23.72
C GLY A 303 32.79 3.34 -23.66
N LYS A 304 31.79 3.24 -24.54
CA LYS A 304 30.58 4.06 -24.54
C LYS A 304 29.35 3.17 -24.48
N ASP A 305 28.44 3.54 -23.62
CA ASP A 305 27.16 2.85 -23.52
C ASP A 305 26.26 3.20 -24.72
N GLU A 306 25.65 2.18 -25.31
CA GLU A 306 24.56 2.38 -26.27
C GLU A 306 23.20 2.33 -25.59
N LEU A 307 22.22 3.00 -26.19
CA LEU A 307 20.85 3.04 -25.70
C LEU A 307 19.96 2.05 -26.44
N TYR A 308 19.40 1.10 -25.70
CA TYR A 308 18.49 0.06 -26.20
C TYR A 308 17.06 0.41 -25.82
N ILE A 309 16.28 0.82 -26.82
CA ILE A 309 14.92 1.33 -26.63
C ILE A 309 13.93 0.26 -27.05
N THR A 310 13.10 -0.17 -26.10
CA THR A 310 11.90 -0.95 -26.40
C THR A 310 10.82 -0.01 -26.93
N ALA A 311 10.39 -0.20 -28.17
CA ALA A 311 9.41 0.67 -28.82
C ALA A 311 8.50 -0.11 -29.76
N ALA A 312 7.33 0.44 -30.09
CA ALA A 312 6.37 -0.20 -30.97
C ALA A 312 5.64 0.80 -31.88
N TYR A 313 5.32 0.36 -33.08
CA TYR A 313 4.18 0.85 -33.84
C TYR A 313 2.94 0.04 -33.45
N PRO A 314 1.72 0.48 -33.81
CA PRO A 314 0.55 -0.39 -33.73
C PRO A 314 0.84 -1.75 -34.36
N GLU A 315 0.48 -2.81 -33.63
CA GLU A 315 0.69 -4.23 -33.93
C GLU A 315 2.15 -4.73 -33.96
N ASN A 316 3.13 -3.84 -34.04
CA ASN A 316 4.51 -4.19 -34.37
C ASN A 316 5.51 -3.62 -33.36
N LEU A 317 6.08 -4.51 -32.52
CA LEU A 317 7.28 -4.17 -31.75
C LEU A 317 8.42 -3.85 -32.72
N SER A 318 9.02 -2.67 -32.55
CA SER A 318 10.01 -2.08 -33.44
C SER A 318 11.04 -1.34 -32.59
N SER A 319 11.74 -2.10 -31.76
CA SER A 319 12.79 -1.60 -30.88
C SER A 319 13.98 -1.09 -31.67
N ARG A 320 14.79 -0.25 -31.02
CA ARG A 320 15.86 0.53 -31.67
C ARG A 320 17.08 0.64 -30.79
N VAL A 321 18.22 0.87 -31.43
CA VAL A 321 19.50 1.14 -30.77
C VAL A 321 20.02 2.50 -31.20
N TYR A 322 20.43 3.31 -30.23
CA TYR A 322 21.06 4.61 -30.46
C TYR A 322 22.46 4.64 -29.86
N VAL A 323 23.38 5.28 -30.56
CA VAL A 323 24.75 5.57 -30.11
C VAL A 323 24.94 7.07 -29.96
N PHE A 324 25.84 7.50 -29.10
CA PHE A 324 26.20 8.90 -28.94
C PHE A 324 27.52 9.20 -29.66
N GLU A 325 27.44 9.95 -30.75
CA GLU A 325 28.57 10.25 -31.62
C GLU A 325 28.63 11.73 -31.95
N SER A 326 29.81 12.34 -31.77
CA SER A 326 30.04 13.75 -32.11
C SER A 326 29.04 14.71 -31.43
N GLY A 327 28.68 14.44 -30.17
CA GLY A 327 27.76 15.27 -29.40
C GLY A 327 26.28 15.08 -29.77
N MET A 328 25.94 14.06 -30.55
CA MET A 328 24.58 13.81 -31.02
C MET A 328 24.22 12.34 -30.90
N LEU A 329 22.94 12.07 -30.65
CA LEU A 329 22.40 10.72 -30.75
C LEU A 329 22.21 10.34 -32.21
N LYS A 330 22.67 9.14 -32.59
CA LYS A 330 22.47 8.57 -33.91
C LYS A 330 21.80 7.22 -33.80
N LEU A 331 20.81 6.99 -34.66
CA LEU A 331 20.17 5.70 -34.80
C LEU A 331 21.17 4.71 -35.41
N ARG A 332 21.55 3.68 -34.65
CA ARG A 332 22.38 2.57 -35.13
C ARG A 332 21.53 1.50 -35.80
N GLU A 333 20.46 1.07 -35.13
CA GLU A 333 19.62 -0.03 -35.60
C GLU A 333 18.14 0.21 -35.27
N LYS A 334 17.23 -0.30 -36.10
CA LYS A 334 15.77 -0.21 -35.90
C LYS A 334 15.06 -1.46 -36.40
N GLY A 335 13.82 -1.63 -35.95
CA GLY A 335 12.98 -2.74 -36.41
C GLY A 335 13.23 -4.04 -35.64
N ILE A 336 13.91 -3.95 -34.50
CA ILE A 336 14.24 -5.11 -33.68
C ILE A 336 12.97 -5.58 -32.98
N ARG A 337 12.59 -6.83 -33.24
CA ARG A 337 11.36 -7.44 -32.70
C ARG A 337 11.60 -8.07 -31.32
N ALA A 338 12.20 -7.30 -30.40
CA ALA A 338 12.49 -7.76 -29.05
C ALA A 338 12.37 -6.66 -28.00
N TYR A 339 11.97 -7.04 -26.79
CA TYR A 339 12.04 -6.22 -25.57
C TYR A 339 13.45 -6.28 -25.00
N PHE A 340 13.94 -5.18 -24.43
CA PHE A 340 15.26 -5.11 -23.79
C PHE A 340 15.15 -4.80 -22.31
N LYS A 341 16.08 -5.35 -21.50
CA LYS A 341 16.28 -4.98 -20.09
C LYS A 341 17.62 -5.48 -19.57
N ASN A 342 18.30 -4.70 -18.74
CA ASN A 342 19.40 -5.19 -17.94
C ASN A 342 18.94 -6.08 -16.79
N VAL A 343 19.61 -7.22 -16.62
CA VAL A 343 19.35 -8.18 -15.56
C VAL A 343 20.65 -8.58 -14.88
N SER A 344 20.67 -8.53 -13.54
CA SER A 344 21.75 -9.09 -12.72
C SER A 344 21.68 -10.61 -12.76
N VAL A 345 22.38 -11.24 -13.71
CA VAL A 345 22.40 -12.70 -13.87
C VAL A 345 23.41 -13.32 -12.88
N PRO A 346 23.01 -14.29 -12.04
CA PRO A 346 23.92 -14.96 -11.10
C PRO A 346 25.13 -15.54 -11.81
N GLY A 347 26.33 -15.25 -11.30
CA GLY A 347 27.60 -15.70 -11.87
C GLY A 347 28.03 -15.04 -13.18
N LYS A 348 27.19 -14.18 -13.79
CA LYS A 348 27.52 -13.44 -15.03
C LYS A 348 27.50 -11.91 -14.87
N GLY A 349 27.00 -11.41 -13.74
CA GLY A 349 26.88 -9.97 -13.50
C GLY A 349 25.68 -9.36 -14.22
N ARG A 350 25.66 -8.02 -14.33
CA ARG A 350 24.65 -7.28 -15.10
C ARG A 350 24.84 -7.60 -16.58
N GLN A 351 23.76 -7.98 -17.25
CA GLN A 351 23.74 -8.34 -18.66
C GLN A 351 22.51 -7.72 -19.32
N LEU A 352 22.68 -7.13 -20.51
CA LEU A 352 21.54 -6.79 -21.33
C LEU A 352 20.93 -8.07 -21.91
N LEU A 353 19.66 -8.30 -21.57
CA LEU A 353 18.89 -9.40 -22.11
C LEU A 353 17.81 -8.89 -23.06
N ALA A 354 17.34 -9.79 -23.91
CA ALA A 354 16.22 -9.54 -24.79
C ALA A 354 15.20 -10.68 -24.78
N GLN A 355 13.94 -10.33 -25.00
CA GLN A 355 12.86 -11.29 -25.20
C GLN A 355 12.14 -10.99 -26.51
N LYS A 356 11.92 -12.02 -27.33
CA LYS A 356 11.28 -11.84 -28.63
C LYS A 356 9.79 -11.59 -28.44
N ILE A 357 9.20 -10.76 -29.30
CA ILE A 357 7.74 -10.75 -29.45
C ILE A 357 7.31 -11.91 -30.33
N GLY A 358 6.18 -12.54 -30.00
CA GLY A 358 5.62 -13.62 -30.80
C GLY A 358 4.73 -13.14 -31.94
N GLY A 359 4.12 -14.14 -32.59
CA GLY A 359 3.05 -13.94 -33.56
C GLY A 359 1.75 -13.50 -32.90
N GLU A 360 0.64 -13.69 -33.60
CA GLU A 360 -0.68 -13.33 -33.11
C GLU A 360 -0.99 -14.01 -31.77
N GLY A 361 -1.51 -13.26 -30.80
CA GLY A 361 -1.81 -13.74 -29.45
C GLY A 361 -0.60 -14.02 -28.52
N VAL A 362 0.64 -13.91 -29.01
CA VAL A 362 1.85 -14.16 -28.21
C VAL A 362 2.65 -12.89 -28.02
N ASP A 363 2.60 -12.31 -26.82
CA ASP A 363 3.27 -11.03 -26.51
C ASP A 363 4.71 -11.23 -26.06
N TYR A 364 5.02 -12.35 -25.41
CA TYR A 364 6.36 -12.66 -24.89
C TYR A 364 6.72 -14.08 -25.30
N LEU A 365 7.65 -14.22 -26.26
CA LEU A 365 8.00 -15.49 -26.87
C LEU A 365 9.36 -15.99 -26.36
N GLY A 366 9.35 -17.20 -25.81
CA GLY A 366 10.54 -17.95 -25.46
C GLY A 366 11.30 -17.40 -24.26
N GLY A 367 12.44 -18.04 -24.00
CA GLY A 367 13.36 -17.64 -22.93
C GLY A 367 14.04 -16.30 -23.19
N TRP A 368 14.71 -15.77 -22.17
CA TRP A 368 15.47 -14.52 -22.31
C TRP A 368 16.85 -14.77 -22.90
N HIS A 369 17.14 -14.07 -23.99
CA HIS A 369 18.36 -14.19 -24.79
C HIS A 369 19.41 -13.18 -24.33
N GLN A 370 20.69 -13.58 -24.37
CA GLN A 370 21.78 -12.61 -24.26
C GLN A 370 21.78 -11.71 -25.49
N VAL A 371 21.86 -10.40 -25.30
CA VAL A 371 22.11 -9.48 -26.41
C VAL A 371 23.61 -9.45 -26.71
N ARG A 372 23.96 -9.55 -27.98
CA ARG A 372 25.32 -9.40 -28.50
C ARG A 372 25.30 -8.46 -29.68
N VAL A 373 26.45 -7.88 -30.01
CA VAL A 373 26.66 -7.18 -31.27
C VAL A 373 27.55 -8.05 -32.14
N VAL A 374 27.05 -8.45 -33.31
CA VAL A 374 27.79 -9.23 -34.32
C VAL A 374 27.69 -8.47 -35.63
N ASP A 375 28.84 -8.16 -36.24
CA ASP A 375 28.92 -7.37 -37.47
C ASP A 375 28.20 -6.01 -37.40
N GLY A 376 28.12 -5.42 -36.20
CA GLY A 376 27.48 -4.12 -35.94
C GLY A 376 25.96 -4.18 -35.75
N GLU A 377 25.35 -5.37 -35.77
CA GLU A 377 23.92 -5.59 -35.58
C GLU A 377 23.64 -6.37 -34.29
N VAL A 378 22.45 -6.17 -33.73
CA VAL A 378 21.97 -6.90 -32.57
C VAL A 378 21.72 -8.36 -32.92
N ASP A 379 22.48 -9.24 -32.28
CA ASP A 379 22.29 -10.69 -32.31
C ASP A 379 21.67 -11.17 -30.99
N LEU A 380 20.64 -12.00 -31.13
CA LEU A 380 19.98 -12.66 -30.00
C LEU A 380 20.50 -14.10 -29.91
N GLY A 381 21.57 -14.27 -29.14
CA GLY A 381 22.22 -15.58 -28.92
C GLY A 381 21.32 -16.57 -28.16
N ASP A 382 21.89 -17.67 -27.66
CA ASP A 382 21.11 -18.68 -26.93
C ASP A 382 20.40 -18.11 -25.69
N PRO A 383 19.19 -18.61 -25.34
CA PRO A 383 18.49 -18.18 -24.14
C PRO A 383 19.29 -18.54 -22.89
N ILE A 384 19.55 -17.54 -22.04
CA ILE A 384 20.20 -17.73 -20.73
C ILE A 384 19.20 -18.23 -19.69
N VAL A 385 17.92 -17.85 -19.82
CA VAL A 385 16.83 -18.25 -18.93
C VAL A 385 15.74 -18.88 -19.78
N ALA A 386 15.85 -20.18 -20.08
CA ALA A 386 14.90 -20.85 -20.98
C ALA A 386 13.50 -21.03 -20.38
N ALA A 387 13.40 -21.22 -19.06
CA ALA A 387 12.13 -21.43 -18.36
C ALA A 387 11.28 -20.17 -18.19
N SER A 388 11.68 -19.04 -18.79
CA SER A 388 10.95 -17.77 -18.73
C SER A 388 9.99 -17.56 -19.91
N ASP A 389 9.60 -18.62 -20.62
CA ASP A 389 8.62 -18.51 -21.70
C ASP A 389 7.29 -17.98 -21.16
N GLY A 390 6.72 -16.98 -21.84
CA GLY A 390 5.55 -16.24 -21.37
C GLY A 390 5.78 -15.32 -20.16
N VAL A 391 6.95 -15.33 -19.51
CA VAL A 391 7.29 -14.40 -18.42
C VAL A 391 7.87 -13.12 -19.01
N PRO A 392 7.23 -11.95 -18.83
CA PRO A 392 7.72 -10.69 -19.39
C PRO A 392 9.08 -10.32 -18.80
N LEU A 393 10.10 -10.19 -19.65
CA LEU A 393 11.45 -9.83 -19.24
C LEU A 393 11.48 -8.55 -18.38
N ARG A 394 10.69 -7.55 -18.78
CA ARG A 394 10.68 -6.23 -18.13
C ARG A 394 10.35 -6.30 -16.64
N SER A 395 9.39 -7.14 -16.30
CA SER A 395 8.88 -7.29 -14.93
C SER A 395 9.48 -8.48 -14.20
N ALA A 396 10.70 -8.87 -14.57
CA ALA A 396 11.32 -10.05 -14.01
C ALA A 396 12.82 -9.89 -13.74
N THR A 397 13.29 -10.71 -12.80
CA THR A 397 14.69 -10.88 -12.42
C THR A 397 14.96 -12.33 -12.01
N VAL A 398 16.21 -12.66 -11.71
CA VAL A 398 16.62 -14.02 -11.33
C VAL A 398 17.25 -13.98 -9.94
N SER A 399 16.87 -14.91 -9.06
CA SER A 399 17.49 -15.08 -7.74
C SER A 399 18.91 -15.65 -7.86
N ALA A 400 19.70 -15.63 -6.78
CA ALA A 400 21.02 -16.26 -6.77
C ALA A 400 21.01 -17.77 -7.08
N LYS A 401 19.87 -18.46 -6.91
CA LYS A 401 19.70 -19.89 -7.18
C LYS A 401 19.13 -20.18 -8.57
N GLY A 402 18.84 -19.16 -9.38
CA GLY A 402 18.25 -19.34 -10.70
C GLY A 402 16.71 -19.36 -10.70
N GLU A 403 16.06 -19.03 -9.57
CA GLU A 403 14.59 -18.89 -9.52
C GLU A 403 14.19 -17.60 -10.25
N ILE A 404 13.06 -17.63 -10.95
CA ILE A 404 12.53 -16.48 -11.68
C ILE A 404 11.59 -15.72 -10.75
N ILE A 405 11.84 -14.44 -10.53
CA ILE A 405 11.00 -13.56 -9.71
C ILE A 405 10.39 -12.52 -10.64
N HIS A 406 9.07 -12.51 -10.76
CA HIS A 406 8.39 -11.66 -11.74
C HIS A 406 7.03 -11.15 -11.30
N LEU A 407 6.53 -10.09 -11.92
CA LEU A 407 5.11 -9.74 -11.82
C LEU A 407 4.29 -10.64 -12.74
N SER A 408 3.26 -11.27 -12.19
CA SER A 408 2.24 -12.02 -12.93
C SER A 408 1.39 -11.08 -13.79
N HIS A 409 0.54 -11.65 -14.66
CA HIS A 409 -0.38 -10.88 -15.50
C HIS A 409 -1.40 -10.04 -14.73
N LEU A 410 -1.61 -10.32 -13.45
CA LEU A 410 -2.46 -9.56 -12.53
C LEU A 410 -1.65 -8.57 -11.67
N ASP A 411 -0.37 -8.37 -11.97
CA ASP A 411 0.56 -7.52 -11.23
C ASP A 411 0.87 -8.00 -9.78
N HIS A 412 0.70 -9.29 -9.48
CA HIS A 412 1.17 -9.89 -8.22
C HIS A 412 2.60 -10.41 -8.39
N LEU A 413 3.46 -10.25 -7.39
CA LEU A 413 4.82 -10.78 -7.43
C LEU A 413 4.80 -12.31 -7.24
N GLU A 414 5.38 -13.01 -8.19
CA GLU A 414 5.38 -14.46 -8.31
C GLU A 414 6.81 -14.98 -8.41
N ILE A 415 7.05 -16.15 -7.82
CA ILE A 415 8.36 -16.81 -7.85
C ILE A 415 8.19 -18.19 -8.47
N LEU A 416 8.97 -18.44 -9.52
CA LEU A 416 9.03 -19.72 -10.21
C LEU A 416 10.39 -20.37 -9.95
N SER A 417 10.41 -21.70 -9.90
CA SER A 417 11.64 -22.48 -9.93
C SER A 417 12.38 -22.26 -11.24
N SER A 418 13.65 -22.69 -11.31
CA SER A 418 14.41 -22.66 -12.57
C SER A 418 13.80 -23.55 -13.67
N ALA A 419 12.84 -24.41 -13.34
CA ALA A 419 12.07 -25.23 -14.28
C ALA A 419 10.71 -24.61 -14.65
N GLY A 420 10.37 -23.44 -14.11
CA GLY A 420 9.10 -22.74 -14.38
C GLY A 420 7.93 -23.14 -13.47
N GLU A 421 8.17 -23.90 -12.40
CA GLU A 421 7.12 -24.29 -11.45
C GLU A 421 6.89 -23.19 -10.41
N ARG A 422 5.63 -22.82 -10.15
CA ARG A 422 5.31 -21.81 -9.12
C ARG A 422 5.72 -22.29 -7.73
N LEU A 423 6.58 -21.51 -7.08
CA LEU A 423 7.01 -21.70 -5.70
C LEU A 423 6.24 -20.79 -4.73
N TRP A 424 5.94 -19.57 -5.14
CA TRP A 424 5.31 -18.57 -4.27
C TRP A 424 4.56 -17.51 -5.09
N LEU A 425 3.54 -16.89 -4.47
CA LEU A 425 2.73 -15.81 -5.05
C LEU A 425 2.31 -14.83 -3.94
N ASP A 426 2.48 -13.54 -4.19
CA ASP A 426 2.06 -12.47 -3.30
C ASP A 426 0.55 -12.20 -3.39
N GLU A 427 -0.06 -11.78 -2.29
CA GLU A 427 -1.46 -11.35 -2.27
C GLU A 427 -1.60 -9.86 -2.64
N GLU A 428 -0.55 -9.05 -2.45
CA GLU A 428 -0.59 -7.63 -2.78
C GLU A 428 -0.40 -7.41 -4.28
N GLN A 429 -1.20 -6.49 -4.82
CA GLN A 429 -1.11 -6.11 -6.22
C GLN A 429 -0.08 -4.99 -6.40
N LEU A 430 1.10 -5.36 -6.90
CA LEU A 430 2.19 -4.44 -7.24
C LEU A 430 2.01 -3.92 -8.66
N GLY A 431 3.06 -3.46 -9.32
CA GLY A 431 3.06 -3.04 -10.72
C GLY A 431 2.09 -1.92 -11.04
N GLY A 432 1.26 -2.10 -12.08
CA GLY A 432 0.30 -1.09 -12.53
C GLY A 432 0.91 -0.10 -13.53
N SER A 433 1.31 -0.60 -14.70
CA SER A 433 1.75 0.25 -15.81
C SER A 433 0.56 0.83 -16.59
N GLU A 434 0.72 2.06 -17.08
CA GLU A 434 -0.19 2.70 -18.05
C GLU A 434 0.39 2.69 -19.46
N ILE A 435 1.64 2.26 -19.64
CA ILE A 435 2.35 2.28 -20.92
C ILE A 435 1.99 1.00 -21.68
N TYR A 436 1.50 1.15 -22.91
CA TYR A 436 1.08 0.03 -23.73
C TYR A 436 1.39 0.24 -25.21
N PHE A 437 1.26 -0.84 -25.99
CA PHE A 437 1.07 -0.76 -27.42
C PHE A 437 -0.11 -1.62 -27.85
N GLU A 438 -0.62 -1.36 -29.05
CA GLU A 438 -1.82 -2.01 -29.56
C GLU A 438 -1.45 -3.28 -30.35
N ARG A 439 -2.26 -4.32 -30.22
CA ARG A 439 -2.22 -5.52 -31.06
C ARG A 439 -3.64 -5.95 -31.41
N ASN A 440 -3.74 -6.78 -32.44
CA ASN A 440 -4.98 -7.49 -32.73
C ASN A 440 -5.31 -8.48 -31.61
N ASP A 441 -6.59 -8.49 -31.25
CA ASP A 441 -7.20 -9.46 -30.37
C ASP A 441 -7.57 -10.70 -31.20
N PRO A 442 -6.83 -11.82 -31.06
CA PRO A 442 -7.08 -13.02 -31.86
C PRO A 442 -8.45 -13.67 -31.57
N THR A 443 -9.11 -13.24 -30.48
CA THR A 443 -10.45 -13.73 -30.12
C THR A 443 -11.56 -12.95 -30.80
N GLN A 444 -11.23 -11.87 -31.51
CA GLN A 444 -12.17 -10.97 -32.18
C GLN A 444 -11.96 -10.98 -33.70
N PRO A 445 -13.03 -10.96 -34.51
CA PRO A 445 -12.89 -10.75 -35.95
C PRO A 445 -12.25 -9.38 -36.24
N LEU A 446 -11.37 -9.28 -37.24
CA LEU A 446 -10.72 -8.01 -37.62
C LEU A 446 -11.71 -6.88 -37.97
N GLN A 447 -12.95 -7.21 -38.36
CA GLN A 447 -14.00 -6.22 -38.65
C GLN A 447 -14.73 -5.71 -37.38
N SER A 448 -14.50 -6.35 -36.22
CA SER A 448 -15.10 -5.94 -34.96
C SER A 448 -14.52 -4.58 -34.54
N PRO A 449 -15.32 -3.62 -34.05
CA PRO A 449 -14.79 -2.41 -33.43
C PRO A 449 -13.92 -2.71 -32.20
N ASP A 450 -13.97 -3.94 -31.69
CA ASP A 450 -13.21 -4.40 -30.54
C ASP A 450 -12.02 -5.30 -30.90
N HIS A 451 -11.59 -5.34 -32.18
CA HIS A 451 -10.46 -6.16 -32.63
C HIS A 451 -9.10 -5.73 -32.08
N THR A 452 -9.00 -4.58 -31.41
CA THR A 452 -7.76 -4.10 -30.79
C THR A 452 -7.73 -4.40 -29.29
N ARG A 453 -6.60 -4.95 -28.84
CA ARG A 453 -6.24 -5.10 -27.43
C ARG A 453 -4.98 -4.32 -27.09
N TYR A 454 -4.84 -4.00 -25.82
CA TYR A 454 -3.74 -3.23 -25.27
C TYR A 454 -2.77 -4.15 -24.54
N VAL A 455 -1.52 -4.19 -25.01
CA VAL A 455 -0.42 -4.89 -24.33
C VAL A 455 0.27 -3.89 -23.44
N TYR A 456 -0.12 -3.87 -22.17
CA TYR A 456 0.54 -3.07 -21.15
C TYR A 456 1.94 -3.64 -20.89
N LEU A 457 2.97 -2.82 -21.09
CA LEU A 457 4.34 -3.20 -20.74
C LEU A 457 4.43 -3.19 -19.21
N PRO A 458 4.72 -4.32 -18.55
CA PRO A 458 4.70 -4.37 -17.10
C PRO A 458 5.91 -3.62 -16.52
N THR A 459 5.78 -3.18 -15.27
CA THR A 459 6.79 -2.33 -14.60
C THR A 459 8.07 -3.09 -14.27
N ARG A 460 9.18 -2.36 -14.11
CA ARG A 460 10.50 -2.91 -13.76
C ARG A 460 10.46 -3.73 -12.46
N VAL A 461 11.03 -4.93 -12.50
CA VAL A 461 11.50 -5.67 -11.31
C VAL A 461 13.01 -5.80 -11.39
N GLU A 462 13.72 -5.44 -10.32
CA GLU A 462 15.17 -5.44 -10.26
C GLU A 462 15.68 -6.22 -9.04
N ARG A 463 16.84 -6.88 -9.19
CA ARG A 463 17.57 -7.47 -8.05
C ARG A 463 18.87 -6.71 -7.84
N LEU A 464 19.00 -6.11 -6.66
CA LEU A 464 20.22 -5.43 -6.23
C LEU A 464 21.33 -6.43 -5.90
N ALA A 465 22.56 -5.92 -5.75
CA ALA A 465 23.73 -6.74 -5.47
C ALA A 465 23.61 -7.58 -4.20
N ASP A 466 22.94 -7.06 -3.16
CA ASP A 466 22.69 -7.75 -1.89
C ASP A 466 21.54 -8.78 -1.95
N GLY A 467 20.92 -8.95 -3.12
CA GLY A 467 19.79 -9.86 -3.32
C GLY A 467 18.43 -9.25 -3.03
N THR A 468 18.36 -7.97 -2.66
CA THR A 468 17.09 -7.25 -2.50
C THR A 468 16.36 -7.16 -3.83
N ILE A 469 15.07 -7.51 -3.84
CA ILE A 469 14.16 -7.40 -4.98
C ILE A 469 13.42 -6.08 -4.86
N VAL A 470 13.46 -5.23 -5.89
CA VAL A 470 12.77 -3.94 -5.92
C VAL A 470 11.79 -3.92 -7.10
N THR A 471 10.57 -3.45 -6.87
CA THR A 471 9.55 -3.29 -7.90
C THR A 471 8.69 -2.05 -7.63
N ILE A 472 8.02 -1.58 -8.67
CA ILE A 472 7.02 -0.51 -8.59
C ILE A 472 5.70 -1.06 -8.04
N ALA A 473 4.98 -0.25 -7.25
CA ALA A 473 3.59 -0.45 -6.87
C ALA A 473 2.82 0.85 -7.08
N ASN A 474 2.03 0.92 -8.17
CA ASN A 474 1.19 2.07 -8.49
C ASN A 474 -0.26 1.84 -8.04
N SER A 475 -0.87 2.79 -7.34
CA SER A 475 -2.27 2.69 -6.94
C SER A 475 -3.19 3.30 -7.99
N GLY A 476 -4.39 2.73 -8.19
CA GLY A 476 -5.41 3.31 -9.07
C GLY A 476 -6.36 2.27 -9.67
N ASN A 477 -7.14 2.67 -10.67
CA ASN A 477 -8.12 1.80 -11.30
C ASN A 477 -7.47 0.93 -12.40
N ARG A 478 -7.51 -0.39 -12.20
CA ARG A 478 -6.98 -1.42 -13.12
C ARG A 478 -8.09 -2.24 -13.79
N GLN A 479 -9.35 -2.02 -13.45
CA GLN A 479 -10.49 -2.85 -13.89
C GLN A 479 -10.92 -2.58 -15.33
N LEU A 480 -10.61 -1.38 -15.85
CA LEU A 480 -10.92 -1.01 -17.23
C LEU A 480 -9.84 -1.53 -18.18
N ARG A 481 -10.16 -2.57 -18.94
CA ARG A 481 -9.25 -3.23 -19.92
C ARG A 481 -8.60 -2.27 -20.92
N ARG A 482 -9.24 -1.14 -21.24
CA ARG A 482 -8.79 -0.15 -22.22
C ARG A 482 -8.22 1.14 -21.62
N ALA A 483 -8.32 1.32 -20.31
CA ALA A 483 -8.01 2.58 -19.66
C ALA A 483 -7.64 2.36 -18.19
N ARG A 484 -6.45 1.77 -17.96
CA ARG A 484 -5.81 1.82 -16.64
C ARG A 484 -5.60 3.30 -16.27
N ASN A 485 -5.94 3.66 -15.03
CA ASN A 485 -5.77 5.02 -14.51
C ASN A 485 -5.15 4.98 -13.13
N MET A 486 -3.82 5.12 -13.09
CA MET A 486 -3.00 5.10 -11.89
C MET A 486 -2.86 6.52 -11.35
N THR A 487 -2.99 6.68 -10.03
CA THR A 487 -3.06 7.97 -9.35
C THR A 487 -1.82 8.26 -8.51
N SER A 488 -1.12 7.23 -8.03
CA SER A 488 0.09 7.36 -7.21
C SER A 488 1.02 6.17 -7.43
N GLY A 489 2.25 6.27 -6.94
CA GLY A 489 3.23 5.19 -7.08
C GLY A 489 4.37 5.25 -6.08
N LEU A 490 4.91 4.10 -5.74
CA LEU A 490 6.11 3.96 -4.90
C LEU A 490 6.93 2.73 -5.33
N LEU A 491 8.14 2.60 -4.80
CA LEU A 491 8.90 1.36 -4.87
C LEU A 491 8.71 0.53 -3.61
N ARG A 492 8.61 -0.79 -3.80
CA ARG A 492 8.59 -1.81 -2.76
C ARG A 492 9.82 -2.67 -2.88
N ALA A 493 10.46 -2.93 -1.75
CA ALA A 493 11.59 -3.83 -1.67
C ALA A 493 11.29 -5.07 -0.83
N PHE A 494 11.86 -6.18 -1.25
CA PHE A 494 11.63 -7.49 -0.67
C PHE A 494 12.92 -8.32 -0.61
N ARG A 495 12.90 -9.36 0.21
CA ARG A 495 13.93 -10.40 0.26
C ARG A 495 13.31 -11.76 0.09
N TRP A 496 13.84 -12.53 -0.86
CA TRP A 496 13.52 -13.94 -1.00
C TRP A 496 14.46 -14.79 -0.16
N ASP A 497 13.94 -15.57 0.78
CA ASP A 497 14.74 -16.48 1.63
C ASP A 497 14.76 -17.94 1.14
N GLY A 498 14.06 -18.24 0.04
CA GLY A 498 13.88 -19.59 -0.49
C GLY A 498 12.54 -20.24 -0.13
N VAL A 499 11.74 -19.61 0.74
CA VAL A 499 10.42 -20.12 1.15
C VAL A 499 9.37 -19.02 1.11
N VAL A 500 9.70 -17.82 1.61
CA VAL A 500 8.78 -16.69 1.66
C VAL A 500 9.45 -15.40 1.18
N LEU A 501 8.69 -14.58 0.48
CA LEU A 501 9.11 -13.24 0.14
C LEU A 501 8.78 -12.29 1.29
N ARG A 502 9.81 -11.68 1.89
CA ARG A 502 9.65 -10.79 3.04
C ARG A 502 9.78 -9.34 2.61
N PRO A 503 8.85 -8.43 2.98
CA PRO A 503 9.03 -7.01 2.73
C PRO A 503 10.25 -6.49 3.51
N LEU A 504 10.99 -5.55 2.92
CA LEU A 504 12.13 -4.88 3.54
C LEU A 504 11.83 -3.40 3.80
N TRP A 505 11.62 -2.65 2.72
CA TRP A 505 11.39 -1.20 2.79
C TRP A 505 10.47 -0.77 1.65
N LYS A 506 9.96 0.46 1.77
CA LYS A 506 9.25 1.16 0.70
C LYS A 506 9.73 2.59 0.59
N THR A 507 9.62 3.19 -0.59
CA THR A 507 9.87 4.63 -0.75
C THR A 507 8.68 5.42 -0.23
N VAL A 508 8.87 6.73 -0.11
CA VAL A 508 7.75 7.67 -0.02
C VAL A 508 6.91 7.54 -1.29
N GLU A 509 5.59 7.66 -1.15
CA GLU A 509 4.66 7.66 -2.27
C GLU A 509 4.72 8.97 -3.04
N GLU A 510 4.73 8.85 -4.37
CA GLU A 510 4.70 9.97 -5.29
C GLU A 510 3.26 10.32 -5.67
N ASP A 511 3.01 11.62 -5.86
CA ASP A 511 1.73 12.18 -6.33
C ASP A 511 1.58 11.97 -7.86
N GLY A 512 1.55 10.70 -8.23
CA GLY A 512 1.46 10.20 -9.59
C GLY A 512 2.18 8.86 -9.77
N PRO A 513 1.83 8.10 -10.82
CA PRO A 513 2.42 6.78 -11.02
C PRO A 513 3.89 6.85 -11.39
N VAL A 514 4.66 5.87 -10.91
CA VAL A 514 6.05 5.66 -11.30
C VAL A 514 6.06 4.76 -12.54
N SER A 515 6.69 5.22 -13.62
CA SER A 515 6.82 4.44 -14.87
C SER A 515 8.07 3.57 -14.89
N ASP A 516 9.17 4.09 -14.33
CA ASP A 516 10.46 3.41 -14.27
C ASP A 516 11.31 3.92 -13.10
N PHE A 517 12.35 3.17 -12.76
CA PHE A 517 13.38 3.57 -11.81
C PHE A 517 14.75 3.02 -12.22
N GLU A 518 15.80 3.65 -11.68
CA GLU A 518 17.16 3.12 -11.72
C GLU A 518 17.94 3.50 -10.45
N PHE A 519 18.94 2.68 -10.13
CA PHE A 519 19.96 2.97 -9.13
C PHE A 519 21.28 3.30 -9.85
N ALA A 520 21.77 4.53 -9.74
CA ALA A 520 23.00 4.98 -10.39
C ALA A 520 23.50 6.32 -9.81
N ASP A 521 24.80 6.56 -9.92
CA ASP A 521 25.48 7.83 -9.58
C ASP A 521 25.17 8.92 -10.63
N ILE A 522 23.97 9.49 -10.59
CA ILE A 522 23.50 10.42 -11.62
C ILE A 522 24.15 11.81 -11.48
N ASP A 523 24.62 12.18 -10.29
CA ASP A 523 25.31 13.47 -10.06
C ASP A 523 26.84 13.37 -10.03
N ASN A 524 27.38 12.17 -10.28
CA ASN A 524 28.81 11.85 -10.41
C ASN A 524 29.62 12.17 -9.13
N ASP A 525 29.05 11.88 -7.97
CA ASP A 525 29.69 12.06 -6.66
C ASP A 525 30.37 10.79 -6.11
N GLY A 526 30.20 9.66 -6.81
CA GLY A 526 30.71 8.35 -6.46
C GLY A 526 29.73 7.47 -5.67
N THR A 527 28.49 7.92 -5.46
CA THR A 527 27.43 7.20 -4.74
C THR A 527 26.23 6.97 -5.64
N ASP A 528 25.62 5.79 -5.59
CA ASP A 528 24.37 5.55 -6.34
C ASP A 528 23.17 6.24 -5.66
N GLU A 529 22.40 7.01 -6.43
CA GLU A 529 21.08 7.49 -6.06
C GLU A 529 19.98 6.58 -6.58
N LEU A 530 18.78 6.73 -6.01
CA LEU A 530 17.55 6.26 -6.63
C LEU A 530 16.97 7.35 -7.53
N ILE A 531 16.80 7.02 -8.81
CA ILE A 531 16.15 7.85 -9.81
C ILE A 531 14.78 7.26 -10.14
N LEU A 532 13.74 8.08 -10.06
CA LEU A 532 12.36 7.72 -10.39
C LEU A 532 11.87 8.53 -11.59
N ALA A 533 11.24 7.87 -12.56
CA ALA A 533 10.42 8.52 -13.57
C ALA A 533 8.97 8.60 -13.06
N VAL A 534 8.52 9.79 -12.69
CA VAL A 534 7.21 10.03 -12.08
C VAL A 534 6.32 10.77 -13.06
N GLN A 535 5.14 10.23 -13.35
CA GLN A 535 4.13 10.96 -14.11
C GLN A 535 3.37 11.92 -13.20
N ILE A 536 2.97 13.08 -13.71
CA ILE A 536 2.19 14.08 -12.99
C ILE A 536 0.84 14.20 -13.69
N LYS A 537 -0.25 13.88 -12.98
CA LYS A 537 -1.61 14.02 -13.50
C LYS A 537 -2.02 15.48 -13.41
N GLY A 538 -2.42 16.07 -14.54
CA GLY A 538 -2.99 17.43 -14.57
C GLY A 538 -4.44 17.42 -14.05
N GLY A 539 -4.82 18.41 -13.23
CA GLY A 539 -6.16 18.53 -12.64
C GLY A 539 -7.31 18.88 -13.60
N GLY A 540 -7.32 18.34 -14.83
CA GLY A 540 -8.39 18.59 -15.81
C GLY A 540 -8.53 17.48 -16.84
N PHE A 541 -9.76 17.28 -17.32
CA PHE A 541 -10.19 16.23 -18.26
C PHE A 541 -9.48 16.23 -19.63
N PHE A 542 -8.71 17.29 -19.94
CA PHE A 542 -8.03 17.52 -21.22
C PHE A 542 -6.50 17.76 -21.09
N GLY A 543 -5.93 17.66 -19.89
CA GLY A 543 -4.48 17.83 -19.70
C GLY A 543 -3.73 16.54 -20.02
N GLY A 544 -2.82 16.56 -21.00
CA GLY A 544 -1.89 15.44 -21.22
C GLY A 544 -1.07 15.15 -19.96
N SER A 545 -0.70 13.87 -19.75
CA SER A 545 0.17 13.46 -18.65
C SER A 545 1.52 14.17 -18.76
N LYS A 546 1.95 14.80 -17.67
CA LYS A 546 3.27 15.42 -17.52
C LYS A 546 4.23 14.44 -16.85
N GLY A 547 5.51 14.78 -16.78
CA GLY A 547 6.50 13.92 -16.14
C GLY A 547 7.60 14.71 -15.44
N ARG A 548 8.25 14.11 -14.44
CA ARG A 548 9.48 14.61 -13.83
C ARG A 548 10.37 13.44 -13.42
N LEU A 549 11.68 13.69 -13.40
CA LEU A 549 12.61 12.83 -12.68
C LEU A 549 12.63 13.24 -11.21
N VAL A 550 12.71 12.26 -10.31
CA VAL A 550 12.94 12.47 -8.88
C VAL A 550 14.18 11.69 -8.50
N VAL A 551 15.17 12.38 -7.91
CA VAL A 551 16.43 11.78 -7.48
C VAL A 551 16.49 11.83 -5.95
N ARG A 552 16.81 10.69 -5.34
CA ARG A 552 16.79 10.47 -3.90
C ARG A 552 18.11 9.84 -3.46
N GLU A 553 18.79 10.49 -2.50
CA GLU A 553 19.94 9.88 -1.84
C GLU A 553 19.50 8.68 -0.99
N LEU A 554 20.11 7.53 -1.24
CA LEU A 554 19.84 6.34 -0.46
C LEU A 554 20.73 6.31 0.78
N VAL A 555 20.17 6.69 1.93
CA VAL A 555 20.82 6.41 3.20
C VAL A 555 20.57 4.95 3.56
N GLN A 556 21.56 4.10 3.31
CA GLN A 556 21.55 2.75 3.86
C GLN A 556 21.52 2.82 5.41
N PRO A 557 20.72 1.98 6.08
CA PRO A 557 20.53 2.00 7.54
C PRO A 557 21.71 1.49 8.39
#